data_AF-A0A934RVX5-F1
#
_entry.id   AF-A0A934RVX5-F1
#
_cell.length_a   1.000
_cell.length_b   1.000
_cell.length_c   1.000
_cell.angle_alpha   90.00
_cell.angle_beta   90.00
_cell.angle_gamma   90.00
#
_symmetry.space_group_name_H-M   'P 1'
#
loop_
_entity.id
_entity.type
_entity.pdbx_description
1 polymer ?
#
loop_
_entity_poly.entity_id
_entity_poly.type
_entity_poly.pdbx_seq_one_letter_code
_entity_poly.pdbx_strand_id
1 'polypeptide(L)'
;MAKRQVSSSVSFLSGLSAWSLIVFGGLSLAASLLGHSLGGAIVGVALLLHGGVELHQRGALGSCRNERAPVFLACNQLALAFSVIMYLAWQVLSLDVQEIDAMLAREPIRSLLALYPAELRERLYQNLPAILVGAYAVAGFLVLLGCLGMATVYLRVGRRKS
;
A
#
# COMPACT_ATOMS: atom_id res chain seq x y z
N MET A 1 26.89 25.37 18.25
CA MET A 1 25.61 24.84 17.71
C MET A 1 25.68 23.32 17.66
N ALA A 2 24.95 22.62 18.52
CA ALA A 2 24.92 21.16 18.51
C ALA A 2 24.10 20.68 17.30
N LYS A 3 24.72 19.91 16.38
CA LYS A 3 23.99 19.13 15.37
C LYS A 3 23.08 18.15 16.09
N ARG A 4 21.80 18.48 16.28
CA ARG A 4 20.82 17.51 16.77
C ARG A 4 20.58 16.50 15.65
N GLN A 5 21.22 15.35 15.78
CA GLN A 5 20.97 14.19 14.93
C GLN A 5 19.48 13.86 14.99
N VAL A 6 18.87 13.68 13.82
CA VAL A 6 17.56 13.02 13.75
C VAL A 6 17.73 11.64 14.37
N SER A 7 16.77 11.26 15.22
CA SER A 7 16.76 9.95 15.88
C SER A 7 16.96 8.85 14.84
N SER A 8 17.91 7.95 15.09
CA SER A 8 18.19 6.77 14.26
C SER A 8 16.92 5.99 13.93
N SER A 9 15.93 5.99 14.83
CA SER A 9 14.64 5.36 14.66
C SER A 9 13.82 5.94 13.50
N VAL A 10 13.84 7.27 13.27
CA VAL A 10 13.06 7.87 12.16
C VAL A 10 13.69 7.54 10.81
N SER A 11 15.03 7.60 10.73
CA SER A 11 15.75 7.22 9.51
C SER A 11 15.57 5.74 9.19
N PHE A 12 15.56 4.89 10.23
CA PHE A 12 15.27 3.47 10.09
C PHE A 12 13.83 3.20 9.62
N LEU A 13 12.83 3.82 10.25
CA LEU A 13 11.41 3.69 9.86
C LEU A 13 11.17 4.16 8.42
N SER A 14 11.76 5.30 8.03
CA SER A 14 11.70 5.80 6.65
C SER A 14 12.35 4.82 5.67
N GLY A 15 13.50 4.22 6.04
CA GLY A 15 14.15 3.19 5.22
C GLY A 15 13.29 1.93 5.08
N LEU A 16 12.68 1.46 6.16
CA LEU A 16 11.80 0.29 6.16
C LEU A 16 10.54 0.53 5.31
N SER A 17 9.91 1.69 5.49
CA SER A 17 8.78 2.17 4.68
C SER A 17 9.14 2.15 3.19
N ALA A 18 10.23 2.82 2.82
CA ALA A 18 10.65 2.93 1.42
C ALA A 18 10.96 1.56 0.78
N TRP A 19 11.69 0.69 1.47
CA TRP A 19 11.98 -0.66 0.97
C TRP A 19 10.74 -1.52 0.85
N SER A 20 9.80 -1.42 1.80
CA SER A 20 8.54 -2.14 1.71
C SER A 20 7.76 -1.73 0.46
N LEU A 21 7.69 -0.43 0.16
CA LEU A 21 7.04 0.08 -1.04
C LEU A 21 7.71 -0.41 -2.33
N ILE A 22 9.05 -0.47 -2.34
CA ILE A 22 9.78 -0.96 -3.51
C ILE A 22 9.55 -2.46 -3.72
N VAL A 23 9.61 -3.26 -2.65
CA VAL A 23 9.42 -4.71 -2.74
C VAL A 23 7.98 -5.04 -3.11
N PHE A 24 6.99 -4.50 -2.39
CA PHE A 24 5.59 -4.77 -2.69
C PHE A 24 5.15 -4.14 -4.01
N GLY A 25 5.64 -2.94 -4.35
CA GLY A 25 5.40 -2.31 -5.64
C GLY A 25 5.97 -3.11 -6.80
N GLY A 26 7.21 -3.61 -6.66
CA GLY A 26 7.87 -4.44 -7.67
C GLY A 26 7.17 -5.79 -7.86
N LEU A 27 6.84 -6.49 -6.76
CA LEU A 27 6.11 -7.76 -6.81
C LEU A 27 4.71 -7.57 -7.39
N SER A 28 3.99 -6.52 -6.96
CA SER A 28 2.66 -6.19 -7.48
C SER A 28 2.70 -5.86 -8.98
N LEU A 29 3.69 -5.07 -9.40
CA LEU A 29 3.89 -4.73 -10.81
C LEU A 29 4.18 -5.98 -11.65
N ALA A 30 5.08 -6.85 -11.19
CA ALA A 30 5.39 -8.10 -11.87
C ALA A 30 4.15 -9.00 -12.01
N ALA A 31 3.41 -9.21 -10.92
CA ALA A 31 2.18 -10.01 -10.94
C ALA A 31 1.11 -9.39 -11.86
N SER A 32 0.99 -8.07 -11.86
CA SER A 32 0.01 -7.35 -12.68
C SER A 32 0.34 -7.41 -14.17
N LEU A 33 1.63 -7.34 -14.53
CA LEU A 33 2.07 -7.50 -15.92
C LEU A 33 1.84 -8.93 -16.42
N LEU A 34 2.11 -9.95 -15.59
CA LEU A 34 1.82 -11.34 -15.92
C LEU A 34 0.31 -11.62 -16.03
N GLY A 35 -0.50 -10.94 -15.21
CA GLY A 35 -1.96 -11.04 -15.23
C GLY A 35 -2.67 -10.07 -16.17
N HIS A 36 -1.93 -9.28 -16.96
CA HIS A 36 -2.47 -8.23 -17.84
C HIS A 36 -3.42 -7.21 -17.13
N SER A 37 -3.19 -6.96 -15.84
CA SER A 37 -3.97 -6.01 -15.05
C SER A 37 -3.35 -4.61 -15.10
N LEU A 38 -3.93 -3.72 -15.91
CA LEU A 38 -3.45 -2.34 -16.04
C LEU A 38 -3.58 -1.57 -14.71
N GLY A 39 -4.68 -1.76 -13.98
CA GLY A 39 -4.91 -1.11 -12.69
C GLY A 39 -3.84 -1.50 -11.65
N GLY A 40 -3.53 -2.80 -11.57
CA GLY A 40 -2.47 -3.28 -10.69
C GLY A 40 -1.08 -2.77 -11.10
N ALA A 41 -0.80 -2.68 -12.40
CA ALA A 41 0.47 -2.15 -12.91
C ALA A 41 0.65 -0.66 -12.55
N ILE A 42 -0.40 0.16 -12.70
CA ILE A 42 -0.38 1.59 -12.34
C ILE A 42 -0.06 1.75 -10.84
N VAL A 43 -0.70 0.97 -9.98
CA VAL A 43 -0.45 1.03 -8.53
C VAL A 43 0.95 0.53 -8.19
N GLY A 44 1.42 -0.54 -8.83
CA GLY A 44 2.79 -1.04 -8.65
C GLY A 44 3.84 0.02 -8.98
N VAL A 45 3.65 0.76 -10.07
CA VAL A 45 4.49 1.90 -10.44
C VAL A 45 4.39 3.03 -9.41
N ALA A 46 3.18 3.39 -8.97
CA ALA A 46 3.00 4.41 -7.94
C ALA A 46 3.77 4.06 -6.64
N LEU A 47 3.66 2.82 -6.17
CA LEU A 47 4.39 2.32 -5.00
C LEU A 47 5.91 2.46 -5.17
N LEU A 48 6.44 2.06 -6.33
CA LEU A 48 7.87 2.20 -6.65
C LEU A 48 8.32 3.66 -6.65
N LEU A 49 7.53 4.55 -7.26
CA LEU A 49 7.82 5.99 -7.29
C LEU A 49 7.84 6.59 -5.88
N HIS A 50 6.81 6.29 -5.05
CA HIS A 50 6.75 6.76 -3.67
C HIS A 50 7.90 6.22 -2.82
N GLY A 51 8.28 4.94 -2.99
CA GLY A 51 9.43 4.35 -2.31
C GLY A 51 10.77 4.96 -2.76
N GLY A 52 10.94 5.20 -4.05
CA GLY A 52 12.13 5.86 -4.60
C GLY A 52 12.29 7.30 -4.10
N VAL A 53 11.18 8.06 -4.07
CA VAL A 53 11.14 9.41 -3.49
C VAL A 53 11.54 9.39 -2.02
N GLU A 54 11.03 8.43 -1.24
CA GLU A 54 11.34 8.30 0.17
C GLU A 54 12.82 7.96 0.40
N LEU A 55 13.39 7.02 -0.37
CA LEU A 55 14.83 6.71 -0.31
C LEU A 55 15.71 7.89 -0.66
N HIS A 56 15.32 8.68 -1.67
CA HIS A 56 16.08 9.86 -2.08
C HIS A 56 16.06 10.95 -0.99
N GLN A 57 14.89 11.21 -0.40
CA GLN A 57 14.70 12.30 0.55
C GLN A 57 15.08 11.94 2.00
N ARG A 58 15.21 10.65 2.35
CA ARG A 58 15.57 10.24 3.72
C ARG A 58 16.90 10.83 4.18
N GLY A 59 17.87 10.99 3.28
CA GLY A 59 19.18 11.59 3.61
C GLY A 59 19.07 13.05 4.03
N ALA A 60 18.06 13.76 3.52
CA ALA A 60 17.79 15.15 3.88
C ALA A 60 17.09 15.30 5.25
N LEU A 61 16.48 14.24 5.79
CA LEU A 61 15.90 14.27 7.14
C LEU A 61 16.96 14.59 8.20
N GLY A 62 18.19 14.08 8.08
CA GLY A 62 19.27 14.34 9.05
C GLY A 62 20.00 15.67 8.87
N SER A 63 19.80 16.36 7.75
CA SER A 63 20.56 17.56 7.41
C SER A 63 19.79 18.84 7.80
N CYS A 64 20.47 19.82 8.41
CA CYS A 64 19.90 21.14 8.70
C CYS A 64 19.67 21.97 7.42
N ARG A 65 20.12 21.47 6.26
CA ARG A 65 20.17 22.23 5.01
C ARG A 65 18.85 22.23 4.21
N ASN A 66 17.89 21.37 4.57
CA ASN A 66 16.61 21.27 3.87
C ASN A 66 15.44 21.16 4.86
N GLU A 67 14.90 22.32 5.24
CA GLU A 67 13.76 22.44 6.15
C GLU A 67 12.45 21.91 5.54
N ARG A 68 12.37 21.81 4.21
CA ARG A 68 11.17 21.35 3.50
C ARG A 68 11.09 19.84 3.35
N ALA A 69 12.19 19.11 3.53
CA ALA A 69 12.23 17.65 3.38
C ALA A 69 11.18 16.90 4.23
N PRO A 70 10.93 17.25 5.51
CA PRO A 70 9.91 16.57 6.31
C PRO A 70 8.49 16.84 5.83
N VAL A 71 8.19 18.05 5.35
CA VAL A 71 6.87 18.38 4.77
C VAL A 71 6.66 17.61 3.48
N PHE A 72 7.68 17.56 2.61
CA PHE A 72 7.62 16.83 1.36
C PHE A 72 7.40 15.31 1.56
N LEU A 73 8.11 14.71 2.52
CA LEU A 73 7.91 13.31 2.89
C LEU A 73 6.52 13.04 3.50
N ALA A 74 5.99 13.98 4.27
CA ALA A 74 4.61 13.88 4.75
C ALA A 74 3.61 13.93 3.60
N CYS A 75 3.78 14.85 2.65
CA CYS A 75 2.96 14.91 1.44
C CYS A 75 3.09 13.62 0.59
N ASN A 76 4.28 13.05 0.48
CA ASN A 76 4.51 11.78 -0.21
C ASN A 76 3.67 10.65 0.40
N GLN A 77 3.64 10.55 1.73
CA GLN A 77 2.84 9.55 2.46
C GLN A 77 1.33 9.77 2.31
N LEU A 78 0.87 11.03 2.34
CA LEU A 78 -0.55 11.34 2.11
C LEU A 78 -0.97 11.04 0.66
N ALA A 79 -0.14 11.38 -0.31
CA ALA A 79 -0.38 11.07 -1.72
C ALA A 79 -0.43 9.55 -1.95
N LEU A 80 0.50 8.79 -1.36
CA LEU A 80 0.49 7.34 -1.39
C LEU A 80 -0.81 6.78 -0.80
N ALA A 81 -1.24 7.25 0.38
CA ALA A 81 -2.49 6.82 1.00
C ALA A 81 -3.68 7.06 0.05
N PHE A 82 -3.77 8.26 -0.52
CA PHE A 82 -4.81 8.61 -1.46
C PHE A 82 -4.82 7.70 -2.69
N SER A 83 -3.67 7.47 -3.32
CA SER A 83 -3.55 6.59 -4.49
C SER A 83 -4.00 5.16 -4.18
N VAL A 84 -3.59 4.61 -3.04
CA VAL A 84 -3.98 3.25 -2.65
C VAL A 84 -5.47 3.16 -2.31
N ILE A 85 -6.02 4.14 -1.59
CA ILE A 85 -7.46 4.18 -1.27
C ILE A 85 -8.29 4.30 -2.53
N MET A 86 -7.91 5.17 -3.47
CA MET A 86 -8.61 5.29 -4.76
C MET A 86 -8.61 3.96 -5.52
N TYR A 87 -7.48 3.26 -5.54
CA TYR A 87 -7.41 1.95 -6.17
C TYR A 87 -8.29 0.91 -5.46
N LEU A 88 -8.25 0.83 -4.13
CA LEU A 88 -9.06 -0.10 -3.37
C LEU A 88 -10.56 0.18 -3.53
N ALA A 89 -10.95 1.45 -3.54
CA ALA A 89 -12.32 1.87 -3.81
C ALA A 89 -12.74 1.48 -5.24
N TRP A 90 -11.87 1.70 -6.23
CA TRP A 90 -12.12 1.28 -7.60
C TRP A 90 -12.26 -0.24 -7.73
N GLN A 91 -11.43 -1.02 -7.04
CA GLN A 91 -11.53 -2.48 -6.97
C GLN A 91 -12.88 -2.91 -6.42
N VAL A 92 -13.32 -2.33 -5.30
CA VAL A 92 -14.65 -2.60 -4.71
C VAL A 92 -15.78 -2.27 -5.68
N LEU A 93 -15.72 -1.13 -6.35
CA LEU A 93 -16.75 -0.70 -7.31
C LEU A 93 -16.76 -1.53 -8.59
N SER A 94 -15.64 -2.16 -8.91
CA SER A 94 -15.45 -2.99 -10.11
C SER A 94 -15.58 -4.49 -9.81
N LEU A 95 -15.99 -4.87 -8.60
CA LEU A 95 -16.28 -6.27 -8.27
C LEU A 95 -17.51 -6.74 -9.05
N ASP A 96 -17.28 -7.56 -10.07
CA ASP A 96 -18.33 -8.29 -10.79
C ASP A 96 -18.45 -9.71 -10.22
N VAL A 97 -19.65 -10.08 -9.81
CA VAL A 97 -19.97 -11.42 -9.32
C VAL A 97 -19.68 -12.47 -10.40
N GLN A 98 -19.91 -12.15 -11.68
CA GLN A 98 -19.66 -13.06 -12.79
C GLN A 98 -18.15 -13.34 -12.97
N GLU A 99 -17.31 -12.32 -12.80
CA GLU A 99 -15.86 -12.49 -12.86
C GLU A 99 -15.34 -13.30 -11.67
N ILE A 100 -15.91 -13.08 -10.48
CA ILE A 100 -15.61 -13.88 -9.29
C ILE A 100 -15.96 -15.35 -9.55
N ASP A 101 -17.16 -15.64 -10.04
CA ASP A 101 -17.58 -17.01 -10.35
C ASP A 101 -16.67 -17.66 -11.40
N ALA A 102 -16.33 -16.91 -12.46
CA ALA A 102 -15.39 -17.35 -13.48
C ALA A 102 -13.99 -17.61 -12.90
N MET A 103 -13.54 -16.83 -11.92
CA MET A 103 -12.26 -17.03 -11.25
C MET A 103 -12.27 -18.28 -10.36
N LEU A 104 -13.35 -18.51 -9.61
CA LEU A 104 -13.50 -19.70 -8.76
C LEU A 104 -13.65 -20.99 -9.58
N ALA A 105 -14.12 -20.88 -10.82
CA ALA A 105 -14.21 -22.01 -11.75
C ALA A 105 -12.86 -22.39 -12.40
N ARG A 106 -11.81 -21.57 -12.25
CA ARG A 106 -10.47 -21.86 -12.80
C ARG A 106 -9.67 -22.76 -11.85
N GLU A 107 -8.81 -23.59 -12.44
CA GLU A 107 -7.81 -24.34 -11.67
C GLU A 107 -6.67 -23.41 -11.18
N PRO A 108 -6.08 -23.66 -9.99
CA PRO A 108 -6.33 -24.77 -9.07
C PRO A 108 -7.47 -24.51 -8.05
N ILE A 109 -8.09 -23.32 -8.11
CA ILE A 109 -9.09 -22.89 -7.12
C ILE A 109 -10.29 -23.83 -7.12
N ARG A 110 -10.76 -24.22 -8.31
CA ARG A 110 -11.85 -25.18 -8.48
C ARG A 110 -11.56 -26.51 -7.77
N SER A 111 -10.38 -27.10 -7.99
CA SER A 111 -9.98 -28.35 -7.32
C SER A 111 -9.92 -28.20 -5.80
N LEU A 112 -9.42 -27.06 -5.29
CA LEU A 112 -9.38 -26.80 -3.85
C LEU A 112 -10.78 -26.64 -3.26
N LEU A 113 -11.70 -25.95 -3.95
CA LEU A 113 -13.09 -25.80 -3.51
C LEU A 113 -13.85 -27.12 -3.51
N ALA A 114 -13.48 -28.06 -4.38
CA ALA A 114 -14.08 -29.39 -4.43
C ALA A 114 -13.80 -30.22 -3.18
N LEU A 115 -12.73 -29.92 -2.43
CA LEU A 115 -12.40 -30.58 -1.16
C LEU A 115 -13.33 -30.17 -0.01
N TYR A 116 -14.10 -29.09 -0.17
CA TYR A 116 -15.02 -28.60 0.85
C TYR A 116 -16.45 -29.16 0.68
N PRO A 117 -17.19 -29.38 1.79
CA PRO A 117 -18.61 -29.73 1.77
C PRO A 117 -19.44 -28.73 0.95
N ALA A 118 -20.52 -29.22 0.34
CA ALA A 118 -21.37 -28.42 -0.54
C ALA A 118 -21.97 -27.21 0.18
N GLU A 119 -22.39 -27.37 1.43
CA GLU A 119 -23.00 -26.28 2.22
C GLU A 119 -22.00 -25.16 2.52
N LEU A 120 -20.75 -25.53 2.78
CA LEU A 120 -19.68 -24.56 3.08
C LEU A 120 -19.26 -23.80 1.83
N ARG A 121 -19.22 -24.51 0.69
CA ARG A 121 -18.96 -23.92 -0.62
C ARG A 121 -20.02 -22.89 -0.98
N GLU A 122 -21.30 -23.24 -0.88
CA GLU A 122 -22.41 -22.33 -1.18
C GLU A 122 -22.38 -21.08 -0.29
N ARG A 123 -22.15 -21.24 1.03
CA ARG A 123 -21.95 -20.11 1.94
C ARG A 123 -20.76 -19.24 1.53
N LEU A 124 -19.68 -19.84 1.06
CA LEU A 124 -18.49 -19.11 0.62
C LEU A 124 -18.81 -18.29 -0.64
N TYR A 125 -19.44 -18.87 -1.66
CA TYR A 125 -19.87 -18.14 -2.86
C TYR A 125 -20.80 -16.97 -2.52
N GLN A 126 -21.82 -17.18 -1.69
CA GLN A 126 -22.78 -16.14 -1.31
C GLN A 126 -22.13 -14.97 -0.55
N ASN A 127 -21.13 -15.26 0.29
CA ASN A 127 -20.48 -14.25 1.12
C ASN A 127 -19.18 -13.70 0.52
N LEU A 128 -18.64 -14.28 -0.56
CA LEU A 128 -17.33 -13.91 -1.10
C LEU A 128 -17.25 -12.43 -1.50
N PRO A 129 -18.24 -11.82 -2.17
CA PRO A 129 -18.20 -10.39 -2.46
C PRO A 129 -18.07 -9.56 -1.18
N ALA A 130 -18.85 -9.88 -0.14
CA ALA A 130 -18.78 -9.17 1.15
C ALA A 130 -17.42 -9.37 1.84
N ILE A 131 -16.84 -10.57 1.76
CA ILE A 131 -15.50 -10.87 2.29
C ILE A 131 -14.43 -10.05 1.56
N LEU A 132 -14.50 -9.97 0.22
CA LEU A 132 -13.57 -9.18 -0.59
C LEU A 132 -13.67 -7.68 -0.28
N VAL A 133 -14.89 -7.15 -0.18
CA VAL A 133 -15.12 -5.75 0.25
C VAL A 133 -14.55 -5.51 1.64
N GLY A 134 -14.81 -6.42 2.59
CA GLY A 134 -14.26 -6.34 3.94
C GLY A 134 -12.73 -6.36 3.95
N ALA A 135 -12.11 -7.23 3.15
CA ALA A 135 -10.66 -7.30 3.01
C ALA A 135 -10.07 -5.99 2.44
N TYR A 136 -10.68 -5.42 1.39
CA TYR A 136 -10.25 -4.14 0.83
C TYR A 136 -10.45 -2.98 1.81
N ALA A 137 -11.54 -2.97 2.59
CA ALA A 137 -11.78 -1.96 3.62
C ALA A 137 -10.73 -2.01 4.73
N VAL A 138 -10.39 -3.21 5.23
CA VAL A 138 -9.32 -3.41 6.22
C VAL A 138 -7.98 -2.97 5.66
N ALA A 139 -7.65 -3.35 4.42
CA ALA A 139 -6.41 -2.93 3.77
C ALA A 139 -6.34 -1.39 3.65
N GLY A 140 -7.43 -0.74 3.23
CA GLY A 140 -7.50 0.73 3.14
C GLY A 140 -7.32 1.41 4.49
N PHE A 141 -7.91 0.86 5.54
CA PHE A 141 -7.74 1.37 6.91
C PHE A 141 -6.30 1.23 7.41
N LEU A 142 -5.66 0.08 7.18
CA LEU A 142 -4.25 -0.13 7.57
C LEU A 142 -3.30 0.82 6.83
N VAL A 143 -3.54 1.05 5.53
CA VAL A 143 -2.77 2.01 4.72
C VAL A 143 -2.94 3.42 5.26
N LEU A 144 -4.18 3.84 5.55
CA LEU A 144 -4.46 5.13 6.17
C LEU A 144 -3.68 5.31 7.48
N LEU A 145 -3.76 4.33 8.38
CA LEU A 145 -3.04 4.39 9.66
C LEU A 145 -1.53 4.48 9.48
N GLY A 146 -0.95 3.66 8.61
CA GLY A 146 0.49 3.66 8.32
C GLY A 146 0.96 4.99 7.74
N CYS A 147 0.30 5.46 6.68
CA CYS A 147 0.68 6.69 5.98
C CYS A 147 0.44 7.94 6.84
N LEU A 148 -0.71 8.06 7.52
CA LEU A 148 -0.97 9.18 8.43
C LEU A 148 -0.01 9.18 9.62
N GLY A 149 0.31 8.00 10.16
CA GLY A 149 1.31 7.82 11.20
C GLY A 149 2.68 8.36 10.77
N MET A 150 3.16 7.91 9.60
CA MET A 150 4.45 8.36 9.05
C MET A 150 4.45 9.85 8.70
N ALA A 151 3.38 10.36 8.07
CA ALA A 151 3.24 11.79 7.78
C ALA A 151 3.30 12.63 9.06
N THR A 152 2.63 12.18 10.13
CA THR A 152 2.67 12.86 11.44
C THR A 152 4.07 12.85 12.05
N VAL A 153 4.79 11.72 11.95
CA VAL A 153 6.19 11.61 12.40
C VAL A 153 7.07 12.61 11.63
N TYR A 154 6.94 12.66 10.30
CA TYR A 154 7.71 13.60 9.48
C TYR A 154 7.42 15.06 9.82
N LEU A 155 6.15 15.46 9.94
CA LEU A 155 5.78 16.83 10.33
C LEU A 155 6.30 17.20 11.73
N ARG A 156 6.25 16.27 12.69
CA ARG A 156 6.82 16.49 14.04
C ARG A 156 8.33 16.69 14.00
N VAL A 157 9.04 15.95 13.13
CA VAL A 157 10.49 16.15 12.92
C VAL A 157 10.75 17.52 12.30
N GLY A 158 9.94 17.96 11.33
CA GLY A 158 10.03 19.31 10.76
C GLY A 158 9.85 20.42 11.79
N ARG A 159 8.80 20.34 12.63
CA ARG A 159 8.52 21.33 13.69
C ARG A 159 9.62 21.43 14.75
N ARG A 160 10.40 20.36 14.96
CA ARG A 160 11.54 20.38 15.90
C ARG A 160 12.80 21.03 15.32
N LYS A 161 12.83 21.28 14.00
CA LYS A 161 13.95 21.92 13.31
C LYS A 161 13.77 23.43 13.14
N SER A 162 12.52 23.90 13.00
CA SER A 162 12.13 25.32 13.02
C SER A 162 12.23 25.91 14.43
#